data_AF-A0A7C0UB93-F1
#
_entry.id   AF-A0A7C0UB93-F1
#
_cell.length_a   1.000
_cell.length_b   1.000
_cell.length_c   1.000
_cell.angle_alpha   90.00
_cell.angle_beta   90.00
_cell.angle_gamma   90.00
#
_symmetry.space_group_name_H-M   'P 1'
#
loop_
_entity.id
_entity.type
_entity.pdbx_description
1 polymer ?
#
loop_
_entity_poly.entity_id
_entity_poly.type
_entity_poly.pdbx_seq_one_letter_code
_entity_poly.pdbx_strand_id
1 'polypeptide(L)'
;MEAGSLGHHMNEVRSGRRKFENAFQAIARMILEDDRMVEKVLVHGKSTYDFKIFRQGKKHVVGMFDEINSFVSYVKDAAEGGSSGEMAFVLVGEPGNGKTFFVEFLCSAYRRFLAKPENRRYTFNFINLDRIGTYGKIKTIQSQTFEDPMILAMNLFEDAEENKRYLSEYGGFTDTEIDHLYRNYRPLGACSDYILAEIREFTDGNLSQMMDFIRIVPVPLSETLGTLTGKYSAKDKITSSAVDLLGEESIQRLLHITDPNNPYRFDLRRGALARVAGGGIHFCDEIFKNKKDLVQVYLGVIQNRNIEIDGFKWPIDTLIIATSNNSEFNRFLAEKEEAPIVDRCRICYVAHNTDYKLQKELTSYAIGSEAKTTLTKEKLHQDPNLNYAASVAVVLTRLPRSEK
;
A
#
# COMPACT_ATOMS: atom_id res chain seq x y z
N MET A 1 -23.13 5.88 -22.20
CA MET A 1 -22.58 6.50 -20.98
C MET A 1 -21.28 7.20 -21.35
N GLU A 2 -21.10 8.44 -20.91
CA GLU A 2 -19.90 9.23 -21.19
C GLU A 2 -18.65 8.61 -20.55
N ALA A 3 -17.52 8.62 -21.27
CA ALA A 3 -16.26 8.09 -20.76
C ALA A 3 -15.79 8.95 -19.57
N GLY A 4 -15.66 8.33 -18.39
CA GLY A 4 -15.26 9.02 -17.16
C GLY A 4 -16.42 9.40 -16.23
N SER A 5 -17.66 9.00 -16.53
CA SER A 5 -18.76 9.11 -15.56
C SER A 5 -18.76 7.95 -14.56
N LEU A 6 -19.45 8.15 -13.43
CA LEU A 6 -19.64 7.10 -12.41
C LEU A 6 -20.40 5.89 -12.99
N GLY A 7 -21.48 6.13 -13.74
CA GLY A 7 -22.23 5.07 -14.40
C GLY A 7 -21.40 4.25 -15.39
N HIS A 8 -20.51 4.90 -16.16
CA HIS A 8 -19.57 4.17 -17.01
C HIS A 8 -18.62 3.29 -16.17
N HIS A 9 -18.08 3.81 -15.06
CA HIS A 9 -17.24 3.00 -14.18
C HIS A 9 -17.98 1.79 -13.61
N MET A 10 -19.21 1.97 -13.12
CA MET A 10 -20.05 0.88 -12.60
C MET A 10 -20.30 -0.20 -13.67
N ASN A 11 -20.62 0.20 -14.91
CA ASN A 11 -20.81 -0.77 -15.99
C ASN A 11 -19.52 -1.51 -16.36
N GLU A 12 -18.36 -0.84 -16.33
CA GLU A 12 -17.07 -1.50 -16.54
C GLU A 12 -16.76 -2.51 -15.44
N VAL A 13 -17.07 -2.19 -14.18
CA VAL A 13 -16.94 -3.11 -13.03
C VAL A 13 -17.86 -4.32 -13.19
N ARG A 14 -19.14 -4.10 -13.50
CA ARG A 14 -20.10 -5.18 -13.76
C ARG A 14 -19.70 -6.08 -14.92
N SER A 15 -19.15 -5.50 -15.99
CA SER A 15 -18.64 -6.27 -17.14
C SER A 15 -17.33 -7.02 -16.87
N GLY A 16 -16.74 -6.86 -15.68
CA GLY A 16 -15.46 -7.47 -15.29
C GLY A 16 -14.22 -6.82 -15.91
N ARG A 17 -14.37 -5.73 -16.68
CA ARG A 17 -13.25 -4.99 -17.31
C ARG A 17 -12.48 -4.13 -16.32
N ARG A 18 -13.17 -3.64 -15.29
CA ARG A 18 -12.58 -3.04 -14.08
C ARG A 18 -12.89 -3.94 -12.89
N LYS A 19 -12.06 -3.90 -11.86
CA LYS A 19 -12.26 -4.67 -10.63
C LYS A 19 -12.38 -3.73 -9.44
N PHE A 20 -13.34 -4.01 -8.57
CA PHE A 20 -13.46 -3.40 -7.25
C PHE A 20 -12.94 -4.41 -6.22
N GLU A 21 -11.78 -4.13 -5.65
CA GLU A 21 -11.07 -5.02 -4.72
C GLU A 21 -10.30 -4.18 -3.69
N ASN A 22 -10.14 -4.66 -2.46
CA ASN A 22 -9.31 -3.96 -1.48
C ASN A 22 -7.79 -4.15 -1.76
N ALA A 23 -6.92 -3.51 -0.98
CA ALA A 23 -5.47 -3.63 -1.16
C ALA A 23 -4.99 -5.09 -1.05
N PHE A 24 -5.50 -5.84 -0.07
CA PHE A 24 -5.12 -7.23 0.16
C PHE A 24 -5.58 -8.15 -0.96
N GLN A 25 -6.82 -7.99 -1.43
CA GLN A 25 -7.38 -8.75 -2.55
C GLN A 25 -6.57 -8.54 -3.84
N ALA A 26 -6.19 -7.29 -4.15
CA ALA A 26 -5.36 -7.00 -5.32
C ALA A 26 -3.97 -7.63 -5.24
N ILE A 27 -3.34 -7.62 -4.05
CA ILE A 27 -2.02 -8.22 -3.84
C ILE A 27 -2.11 -9.75 -3.85
N ALA A 28 -3.15 -10.33 -3.22
CA ALA A 28 -3.41 -11.76 -3.27
C ALA A 28 -3.58 -12.22 -4.73
N ARG A 29 -4.39 -11.49 -5.51
CA ARG A 29 -4.61 -11.76 -6.92
C ARG A 29 -3.32 -11.64 -7.73
N MET A 30 -2.54 -10.58 -7.50
CA MET A 30 -1.23 -10.43 -8.15
C MET A 30 -0.34 -11.66 -7.94
N ILE A 31 -0.37 -12.28 -6.76
CA ILE A 31 0.51 -13.40 -6.40
C ILE A 31 -0.08 -14.76 -6.82
N LEU A 32 -1.40 -14.94 -6.70
CA LEU A 32 -2.08 -16.24 -6.74
C LEU A 32 -2.99 -16.45 -7.96
N GLU A 33 -3.26 -15.44 -8.79
CA GLU A 33 -4.18 -15.58 -9.94
C GLU A 33 -3.66 -16.54 -11.02
N ASP A 34 -2.33 -16.71 -11.15
CA ASP A 34 -1.72 -17.64 -12.09
C ASP A 34 -1.08 -18.83 -11.35
N ASP A 35 -1.79 -19.96 -11.28
CA ASP A 35 -1.32 -21.18 -10.62
C ASP A 35 0.05 -21.67 -11.13
N ARG A 36 0.41 -21.35 -12.38
CA ARG A 36 1.72 -21.69 -12.97
C ARG A 36 2.88 -20.96 -12.28
N MET A 37 2.58 -19.88 -11.56
CA MET A 37 3.55 -19.11 -10.78
C MET A 37 3.78 -19.67 -9.38
N VAL A 38 3.04 -20.72 -8.97
CA VAL A 38 3.22 -21.38 -7.68
C VAL A 38 3.76 -22.79 -7.91
N GLU A 39 4.96 -23.06 -7.38
CA GLU A 39 5.60 -24.36 -7.52
C GLU A 39 5.90 -24.96 -6.14
N LYS A 40 5.65 -26.25 -5.96
CA LYS A 40 6.01 -26.95 -4.72
C LYS A 40 7.46 -27.42 -4.82
N VAL A 41 8.33 -26.88 -3.97
CA VAL A 41 9.77 -27.17 -3.95
C VAL A 41 10.20 -27.82 -2.63
N LEU A 42 11.33 -28.51 -2.63
CA LEU A 42 11.96 -29.07 -1.43
C LEU A 42 13.14 -28.19 -1.02
N VAL A 43 13.01 -27.49 0.11
CA VAL A 43 14.05 -26.60 0.65
C VAL A 43 14.45 -27.11 2.03
N HIS A 44 15.74 -27.40 2.22
CA HIS A 44 16.28 -27.96 3.46
C HIS A 44 15.51 -29.20 4.00
N GLY A 45 15.03 -30.05 3.08
CA GLY A 45 14.28 -31.26 3.43
C GLY A 45 12.81 -31.04 3.82
N LYS A 46 12.33 -29.79 3.80
CA LYS A 46 10.92 -29.45 4.00
C LYS A 46 10.29 -29.05 2.67
N SER A 47 9.05 -29.49 2.46
CA SER A 47 8.30 -29.06 1.28
C SER A 47 7.68 -27.69 1.54
N THR A 48 7.93 -26.75 0.64
CA THR A 48 7.43 -25.37 0.70
C THR A 48 6.97 -24.92 -0.69
N TYR A 49 6.26 -23.81 -0.78
CA TYR A 49 5.85 -23.23 -2.06
C TYR A 49 6.84 -22.15 -2.49
N ASP A 50 7.24 -22.15 -3.76
CA ASP A 50 7.99 -21.09 -4.39
C ASP A 50 7.07 -20.27 -5.29
N PHE A 51 7.07 -18.96 -5.06
CA PHE A 51 6.22 -18.01 -5.77
C PHE A 51 7.08 -17.32 -6.83
N LYS A 52 6.99 -17.79 -8.07
CA LYS A 52 7.83 -17.38 -9.21
C LYS A 52 7.75 -15.89 -9.52
N ILE A 53 6.67 -15.21 -9.14
CA ILE A 53 6.56 -13.75 -9.25
C ILE A 53 7.73 -13.01 -8.57
N PHE A 54 8.25 -13.56 -7.46
CA PHE A 54 9.41 -13.01 -6.75
C PHE A 54 10.76 -13.47 -7.31
N ARG A 55 10.76 -14.37 -8.31
CA ARG A 55 11.95 -14.92 -8.98
C ARG A 55 12.18 -14.34 -10.38
N GLN A 56 11.37 -13.37 -10.80
CA GLN A 56 11.43 -12.79 -12.14
C GLN A 56 12.20 -11.47 -12.18
N GLY A 57 12.95 -11.26 -13.26
CA GLY A 57 13.69 -10.03 -13.54
C GLY A 57 15.19 -10.09 -13.22
N LYS A 58 15.91 -9.04 -13.62
CA LYS A 58 17.39 -8.99 -13.55
C LYS A 58 17.94 -9.03 -12.11
N LYS A 59 17.22 -8.46 -11.16
CA LYS A 59 17.53 -8.50 -9.72
C LYS A 59 16.27 -8.92 -9.00
N HIS A 60 16.11 -10.22 -8.79
CA HIS A 60 14.96 -10.81 -8.12
C HIS A 60 15.32 -11.28 -6.71
N VAL A 61 14.31 -11.60 -5.91
CA VAL A 61 14.51 -12.07 -4.54
C VAL A 61 15.08 -13.49 -4.60
N VAL A 62 16.17 -13.75 -3.88
CA VAL A 62 16.82 -15.07 -3.85
C VAL A 62 16.59 -15.69 -2.46
N GLY A 63 16.12 -16.94 -2.41
CA GLY A 63 15.78 -17.60 -1.14
C GLY A 63 14.52 -17.02 -0.50
N MET A 64 14.56 -16.74 0.80
CA MET A 64 13.42 -16.19 1.56
C MET A 64 12.12 -17.00 1.42
N PHE A 65 12.21 -18.32 1.29
CA PHE A 65 11.03 -19.16 1.00
C PHE A 65 10.02 -19.08 2.14
N ASP A 66 10.46 -19.26 3.39
CA ASP A 66 9.56 -19.26 4.55
C ASP A 66 8.94 -17.88 4.79
N GLU A 67 9.71 -16.81 4.60
CA GLU A 67 9.27 -15.42 4.75
C GLU A 67 8.22 -15.06 3.69
N ILE A 68 8.46 -15.44 2.42
CA ILE A 68 7.49 -15.23 1.34
C ILE A 68 6.22 -16.04 1.61
N ASN A 69 6.31 -17.30 2.03
CA ASN A 69 5.14 -18.10 2.38
C ASN A 69 4.34 -17.49 3.53
N SER A 70 5.02 -16.99 4.57
CA SER A 70 4.39 -16.28 5.68
C SER A 70 3.65 -15.03 5.20
N PHE A 71 4.28 -14.24 4.31
CA PHE A 71 3.66 -13.07 3.70
C PHE A 71 2.44 -13.42 2.86
N VAL A 72 2.54 -14.44 2.00
CA VAL A 72 1.42 -14.87 1.15
C VAL A 72 0.26 -15.39 1.99
N SER A 73 0.54 -16.18 3.03
CA SER A 73 -0.49 -16.63 3.98
C SER A 73 -1.18 -15.46 4.66
N TYR A 74 -0.43 -14.44 5.08
CA TYR A 74 -0.95 -13.25 5.71
C TYR A 74 -1.85 -12.43 4.76
N VAL A 75 -1.41 -12.21 3.52
CA VAL A 75 -2.20 -11.47 2.52
C VAL A 75 -3.46 -12.24 2.13
N LYS A 76 -3.37 -13.57 1.99
CA LYS A 76 -4.52 -14.42 1.67
C LYS A 76 -5.57 -14.37 2.78
N ASP A 77 -5.17 -14.55 4.04
CA ASP A 77 -6.07 -14.44 5.19
C ASP A 77 -6.75 -13.07 5.23
N ALA A 78 -6.00 -11.98 5.05
CA ALA A 78 -6.56 -10.63 5.00
C ALA A 78 -7.53 -10.41 3.82
N ALA A 79 -7.24 -10.98 2.65
CA ALA A 79 -8.10 -10.88 1.47
C ALA A 79 -9.44 -11.62 1.63
N GLU A 80 -9.45 -12.68 2.44
CA GLU A 80 -10.63 -13.51 2.77
C GLU A 80 -11.42 -12.96 3.98
N GLY A 81 -11.00 -11.82 4.56
CA GLY A 81 -11.67 -11.19 5.71
C GLY A 81 -11.21 -11.71 7.07
N GLY A 82 -10.06 -12.37 7.13
CA GLY A 82 -9.41 -12.82 8.37
C GLY A 82 -8.79 -11.68 9.17
N SER A 83 -8.34 -11.99 10.39
CA SER A 83 -7.80 -11.01 11.33
C SER A 83 -6.49 -10.36 10.87
N SER A 84 -5.81 -10.93 9.86
CA SER A 84 -4.62 -10.33 9.25
C SER A 84 -4.87 -8.95 8.63
N GLY A 85 -6.11 -8.63 8.24
CA GLY A 85 -6.47 -7.32 7.70
C GLY A 85 -6.32 -6.16 8.70
N GLU A 86 -6.37 -6.47 10.01
CA GLU A 86 -6.22 -5.51 11.12
C GLU A 86 -4.79 -5.46 11.70
N MET A 87 -3.83 -6.09 11.02
CA MET A 87 -2.44 -6.15 11.47
C MET A 87 -1.51 -5.54 10.43
N ALA A 88 -0.36 -5.03 10.85
CA ALA A 88 0.77 -4.73 9.96
C ALA A 88 1.69 -5.94 9.80
N PHE A 89 2.31 -6.12 8.64
CA PHE A 89 3.31 -7.17 8.43
C PHE A 89 4.71 -6.62 8.68
N VAL A 90 5.46 -7.15 9.65
CA VAL A 90 6.76 -6.60 10.05
C VAL A 90 7.87 -7.63 9.87
N LEU A 91 8.84 -7.29 9.02
CA LEU A 91 10.04 -8.09 8.80
C LEU A 91 11.11 -7.67 9.81
N VAL A 92 11.55 -8.60 10.65
CA VAL A 92 12.57 -8.36 11.69
C VAL A 92 13.80 -9.22 11.42
N GLY A 93 14.99 -8.62 11.45
CA GLY A 93 16.24 -9.37 11.30
C GLY A 93 17.45 -8.49 11.15
N GLU A 94 18.64 -9.08 11.13
CA GLU A 94 19.91 -8.34 11.03
C GLU A 94 20.04 -7.52 9.72
N PRO A 95 20.88 -6.47 9.69
CA PRO A 95 21.16 -5.72 8.47
C PRO A 95 21.74 -6.61 7.36
N GLY A 96 21.36 -6.38 6.11
CA GLY A 96 21.93 -7.12 4.96
C GLY A 96 21.34 -8.51 4.71
N ASN A 97 20.18 -8.84 5.31
CA ASN A 97 19.42 -10.06 5.05
C ASN A 97 18.35 -9.92 3.93
N GLY A 98 18.21 -8.75 3.32
CA GLY A 98 17.32 -8.55 2.16
C GLY A 98 15.90 -8.06 2.47
N LYS A 99 15.57 -7.71 3.73
CA LYS A 99 14.25 -7.17 4.14
C LYS A 99 13.75 -6.02 3.27
N THR A 100 14.49 -4.91 3.23
CA THR A 100 14.15 -3.71 2.45
C THR A 100 14.05 -4.03 0.95
N PHE A 101 14.96 -4.87 0.45
CA PHE A 101 14.95 -5.31 -0.95
C PHE A 101 13.68 -6.09 -1.32
N PHE A 102 13.22 -6.99 -0.45
CA PHE A 102 11.97 -7.72 -0.66
C PHE A 102 10.76 -6.77 -0.74
N VAL A 103 10.65 -5.81 0.18
CA VAL A 103 9.54 -4.85 0.18
C VAL A 103 9.57 -3.94 -1.06
N GLU A 104 10.75 -3.45 -1.44
CA GLU A 104 10.92 -2.64 -2.65
C GLU A 104 10.58 -3.45 -3.92
N PHE A 105 10.97 -4.72 -3.96
CA PHE A 105 10.61 -5.63 -5.06
C PHE A 105 9.09 -5.85 -5.12
N LEU A 106 8.44 -6.08 -3.97
CA LEU A 106 6.98 -6.22 -3.86
C LEU A 106 6.26 -4.97 -4.40
N CYS A 107 6.67 -3.77 -3.96
CA CYS A 107 6.12 -2.51 -4.44
C CYS A 107 6.32 -2.35 -5.96
N SER A 108 7.48 -2.75 -6.48
CA SER A 108 7.76 -2.72 -7.92
C SER A 108 6.89 -3.70 -8.71
N ALA A 109 6.69 -4.91 -8.19
CA ALA A 109 5.80 -5.91 -8.77
C ALA A 109 4.35 -5.42 -8.78
N TYR A 110 3.89 -4.82 -7.68
CA TYR A 110 2.55 -4.27 -7.57
C TYR A 110 2.30 -3.11 -8.54
N ARG A 111 3.26 -2.20 -8.71
CA ARG A 111 3.16 -1.15 -9.74
C ARG A 111 3.07 -1.73 -11.16
N ARG A 112 3.86 -2.74 -11.49
CA ARG A 112 3.76 -3.44 -12.80
C ARG A 112 2.41 -4.11 -12.99
N PHE A 113 1.86 -4.69 -11.91
CA PHE A 113 0.54 -5.30 -11.92
C PHE A 113 -0.55 -4.27 -12.20
N LEU A 114 -0.54 -3.13 -11.50
CA LEU A 114 -1.52 -2.03 -11.67
C LEU A 114 -1.36 -1.26 -12.98
N ALA A 115 -0.19 -1.32 -13.63
CA ALA A 115 0.02 -0.68 -14.93
C ALA A 115 -0.82 -1.32 -16.05
N LYS A 116 -1.21 -2.60 -15.89
CA LYS A 116 -2.12 -3.28 -16.82
C LYS A 116 -3.51 -2.63 -16.78
N PRO A 117 -4.16 -2.37 -17.93
CA PRO A 117 -5.46 -1.68 -17.98
C PRO A 117 -6.55 -2.30 -17.09
N GLU A 118 -6.58 -3.64 -17.03
CA GLU A 118 -7.55 -4.44 -16.25
C GLU A 118 -7.39 -4.27 -14.72
N ASN A 119 -6.18 -3.95 -14.27
CA ASN A 119 -5.84 -3.84 -12.84
C ASN A 119 -5.69 -2.38 -12.40
N ARG A 120 -5.90 -1.43 -13.32
CA ARG A 120 -5.68 -0.02 -13.03
C ARG A 120 -6.68 0.46 -12.00
N ARG A 121 -6.19 1.15 -10.97
CA ARG A 121 -7.02 1.81 -9.96
C ARG A 121 -7.59 3.12 -10.51
N TYR A 122 -8.80 3.45 -10.07
CA TYR A 122 -9.48 4.69 -10.39
C TYR A 122 -9.85 5.41 -9.10
N THR A 123 -10.03 6.72 -9.21
CA THR A 123 -10.59 7.57 -8.17
C THR A 123 -11.50 8.61 -8.82
N PHE A 124 -12.03 9.54 -8.05
CA PHE A 124 -12.89 10.60 -8.54
C PHE A 124 -12.36 11.99 -8.19
N ASN A 125 -12.68 12.92 -9.08
CA ASN A 125 -12.53 14.34 -8.91
C ASN A 125 -13.92 14.96 -8.81
N PHE A 126 -14.13 15.80 -7.82
CA PHE A 126 -15.19 16.79 -7.82
C PHE A 126 -14.78 17.95 -8.71
N ILE A 127 -15.58 18.26 -9.73
CA ILE A 127 -15.36 19.33 -10.70
C ILE A 127 -16.46 20.39 -10.57
N ASN A 128 -16.24 21.56 -11.17
CA ASN A 128 -17.20 22.68 -11.15
C ASN A 128 -17.53 23.22 -9.75
N LEU A 129 -16.63 23.02 -8.78
CA LEU A 129 -16.82 23.47 -7.39
C LEU A 129 -16.86 25.00 -7.25
N ASP A 130 -16.35 25.72 -8.25
CA ASP A 130 -16.48 27.18 -8.36
C ASP A 130 -17.94 27.64 -8.51
N ARG A 131 -18.87 26.74 -8.89
CA ARG A 131 -20.31 27.03 -8.96
C ARG A 131 -21.01 27.02 -7.60
N ILE A 132 -20.46 26.29 -6.62
CA ILE A 132 -21.02 26.16 -5.27
C ILE A 132 -20.72 27.42 -4.44
N GLY A 133 -19.62 28.11 -4.74
CA GLY A 133 -19.25 29.40 -4.14
C GLY A 133 -18.43 29.30 -2.86
N THR A 134 -18.46 28.19 -2.13
CA THR A 134 -17.73 27.98 -0.86
C THR A 134 -16.22 27.70 -1.04
N TYR A 135 -15.82 27.32 -2.26
CA TYR A 135 -14.45 26.91 -2.61
C TYR A 135 -13.60 28.00 -3.29
N GLY A 136 -14.12 29.24 -3.39
CA GLY A 136 -13.41 30.37 -3.98
C GLY A 136 -13.00 30.12 -5.43
N LYS A 137 -11.69 30.01 -5.70
CA LYS A 137 -11.13 29.77 -7.05
C LYS A 137 -10.86 28.29 -7.35
N ILE A 138 -11.13 27.38 -6.41
CA ILE A 138 -10.85 25.96 -6.58
C ILE A 138 -11.95 25.35 -7.45
N LYS A 139 -11.60 24.98 -8.68
CA LYS A 139 -12.53 24.36 -9.63
C LYS A 139 -12.63 22.85 -9.50
N THR A 140 -11.59 22.22 -8.96
CA THR A 140 -11.46 20.76 -8.94
C THR A 140 -10.75 20.31 -7.68
N ILE A 141 -11.36 19.34 -6.99
CA ILE A 141 -10.78 18.64 -5.83
C ILE A 141 -10.82 17.14 -6.12
N GLN A 142 -9.69 16.46 -5.97
CA GLN A 142 -9.62 15.00 -6.03
C GLN A 142 -9.79 14.41 -4.62
N SER A 143 -10.38 13.21 -4.51
CA SER A 143 -10.35 12.45 -3.25
C SER A 143 -8.91 12.37 -2.71
N GLN A 144 -8.70 12.92 -1.51
CA GLN A 144 -7.37 13.05 -0.92
C GLN A 144 -6.71 11.72 -0.55
N THR A 145 -7.50 10.66 -0.45
CA THR A 145 -7.06 9.29 -0.14
C THR A 145 -7.15 8.34 -1.33
N PHE A 146 -7.46 8.84 -2.53
CA PHE A 146 -7.70 8.03 -3.74
C PHE A 146 -8.83 6.99 -3.56
N GLU A 147 -9.94 7.40 -2.95
CA GLU A 147 -11.09 6.51 -2.76
C GLU A 147 -11.59 5.95 -4.09
N ASP A 148 -12.02 4.70 -4.06
CA ASP A 148 -12.54 4.01 -5.24
C ASP A 148 -13.93 4.56 -5.61
N PRO A 149 -14.25 4.78 -6.90
CA PRO A 149 -15.56 5.25 -7.34
C PRO A 149 -16.73 4.38 -6.87
N MET A 150 -16.53 3.07 -6.65
CA MET A 150 -17.59 2.21 -6.10
C MET A 150 -17.90 2.55 -4.65
N ILE A 151 -16.92 3.04 -3.86
CA ILE A 151 -17.17 3.56 -2.51
C ILE A 151 -18.06 4.81 -2.59
N LEU A 152 -17.79 5.71 -3.54
CA LEU A 152 -18.64 6.88 -3.80
C LEU A 152 -20.07 6.46 -4.19
N ALA A 153 -20.23 5.46 -5.06
CA ALA A 153 -21.54 4.95 -5.45
C ALA A 153 -22.33 4.35 -4.28
N MET A 154 -21.65 3.75 -3.30
CA MET A 154 -22.28 3.18 -2.09
C MET A 154 -22.60 4.23 -1.01
N ASN A 155 -22.14 5.47 -1.15
CA ASN A 155 -22.33 6.57 -0.19
C ASN A 155 -22.99 7.80 -0.86
N LEU A 156 -23.67 7.60 -1.99
CA LEU A 156 -24.22 8.70 -2.79
C LEU A 156 -25.41 9.39 -2.09
N PHE A 157 -26.21 8.61 -1.38
CA PHE A 157 -27.35 9.03 -0.55
C PHE A 157 -27.06 8.78 0.93
N GLU A 158 -27.82 9.43 1.81
CA GLU A 158 -27.75 9.19 3.27
C GLU A 158 -28.28 7.80 3.66
N ASP A 159 -29.32 7.32 2.97
CA ASP A 159 -29.91 6.01 3.24
C ASP A 159 -29.17 4.87 2.51
N ALA A 160 -28.83 3.83 3.27
CA ALA A 160 -28.13 2.67 2.72
C ALA A 160 -29.01 1.90 1.71
N GLU A 161 -30.33 1.84 1.93
CA GLU A 161 -31.24 1.13 1.02
C GLU A 161 -31.48 1.91 -0.29
N GLU A 162 -31.43 3.24 -0.26
CA GLU A 162 -31.38 4.06 -1.48
C GLU A 162 -30.10 3.83 -2.29
N ASN A 163 -28.94 3.74 -1.63
CA ASN A 163 -27.68 3.43 -2.32
C ASN A 163 -27.71 2.03 -2.98
N LYS A 164 -28.26 1.02 -2.30
CA LYS A 164 -28.45 -0.32 -2.90
C LYS A 164 -29.42 -0.29 -4.08
N ARG A 165 -30.53 0.43 -3.97
CA ARG A 165 -31.49 0.63 -5.07
C ARG A 165 -30.82 1.31 -6.26
N TYR A 166 -29.99 2.33 -6.03
CA TYR A 166 -29.22 2.99 -7.09
C TYR A 166 -28.27 2.03 -7.80
N LEU A 167 -27.53 1.19 -7.06
CA LEU A 167 -26.67 0.16 -7.65
C LEU A 167 -27.46 -0.87 -8.47
N SER A 168 -28.64 -1.26 -8.01
CA SER A 168 -29.51 -2.19 -8.74
C SER A 168 -30.08 -1.56 -10.02
N GLU A 169 -30.74 -0.40 -9.91
CA GLU A 169 -31.47 0.23 -11.01
C GLU A 169 -30.55 0.86 -12.06
N TYR A 170 -29.53 1.60 -11.62
CA TYR A 170 -28.62 2.34 -12.52
C TYR A 170 -27.35 1.56 -12.84
N GLY A 171 -26.87 0.76 -11.89
CA GLY A 171 -25.70 -0.11 -12.08
C GLY A 171 -26.03 -1.44 -12.74
N GLY A 172 -27.26 -1.93 -12.62
CA GLY A 172 -27.68 -3.22 -13.12
C GLY A 172 -27.05 -4.40 -12.36
N PHE A 173 -26.67 -4.19 -11.09
CA PHE A 173 -26.13 -5.23 -10.22
C PHE A 173 -27.24 -6.07 -9.60
N THR A 174 -27.01 -7.38 -9.46
CA THR A 174 -27.94 -8.25 -8.72
C THR A 174 -27.78 -8.08 -7.22
N ASP A 175 -28.78 -8.48 -6.42
CA ASP A 175 -28.70 -8.41 -4.96
C ASP A 175 -27.46 -9.15 -4.40
N THR A 176 -27.12 -10.31 -4.98
CA THR A 176 -25.92 -11.07 -4.60
C THR A 176 -24.61 -10.35 -4.93
N GLU A 177 -24.58 -9.60 -6.03
CA GLU A 177 -23.41 -8.78 -6.40
C GLU A 177 -23.29 -7.57 -5.48
N ILE A 178 -24.41 -6.93 -5.15
CA ILE A 178 -24.48 -5.81 -4.20
C ILE A 178 -23.95 -6.27 -2.84
N ASP A 179 -24.44 -7.39 -2.31
CA ASP A 179 -23.94 -7.95 -1.04
C ASP A 179 -22.43 -8.17 -1.06
N HIS A 180 -21.88 -8.62 -2.19
CA HIS A 180 -20.44 -8.81 -2.36
C HIS A 180 -19.67 -7.47 -2.38
N LEU A 181 -20.19 -6.45 -3.08
CA LEU A 181 -19.61 -5.10 -3.08
C LEU A 181 -19.59 -4.52 -1.66
N TYR A 182 -20.68 -4.67 -0.91
CA TYR A 182 -20.81 -4.14 0.45
C TYR A 182 -19.88 -4.82 1.47
N ARG A 183 -19.30 -5.99 1.19
CA ARG A 183 -18.24 -6.56 2.05
C ARG A 183 -17.00 -5.66 2.15
N ASN A 184 -16.73 -4.87 1.11
CA ASN A 184 -15.65 -3.90 1.06
C ASN A 184 -16.16 -2.46 1.26
N TYR A 185 -17.39 -2.28 1.75
CA TYR A 185 -17.95 -0.97 2.03
C TYR A 185 -17.11 -0.21 3.06
N ARG A 186 -16.95 1.09 2.83
CA ARG A 186 -16.37 2.05 3.77
C ARG A 186 -17.15 3.36 3.68
N PRO A 187 -17.27 4.11 4.77
CA PRO A 187 -17.71 5.51 4.69
C PRO A 187 -16.77 6.33 3.79
N LEU A 188 -17.29 7.40 3.22
CA LEU A 188 -16.45 8.39 2.56
C LEU A 188 -15.56 9.11 3.58
N GLY A 189 -14.37 9.50 3.15
CA GLY A 189 -13.50 10.35 3.94
C GLY A 189 -14.12 11.72 4.14
N ALA A 190 -13.86 12.35 5.28
CA ALA A 190 -14.53 13.57 5.72
C ALA A 190 -14.57 14.68 4.65
N CYS A 191 -13.51 14.87 3.88
CA CYS A 191 -13.51 15.86 2.80
C CYS A 191 -14.42 15.48 1.63
N SER A 192 -14.47 14.21 1.25
CA SER A 192 -15.28 13.74 0.13
C SER A 192 -16.76 13.74 0.50
N ASP A 193 -17.07 13.34 1.74
CA ASP A 193 -18.43 13.37 2.30
C ASP A 193 -18.97 14.81 2.41
N TYR A 194 -18.17 15.73 2.95
CA TYR A 194 -18.52 17.15 3.06
C TYR A 194 -18.79 17.79 1.69
N ILE A 195 -17.90 17.57 0.71
CA ILE A 195 -18.08 18.11 -0.65
C ILE A 195 -19.35 17.51 -1.30
N LEU A 196 -19.61 16.22 -1.10
CA LEU A 196 -20.80 15.57 -1.65
C LEU A 196 -22.09 16.12 -1.03
N ALA A 197 -22.09 16.40 0.27
CA ALA A 197 -23.23 17.03 0.96
C ALA A 197 -23.54 18.43 0.40
N GLU A 198 -22.54 19.27 0.18
CA GLU A 198 -22.73 20.60 -0.44
C GLU A 198 -23.22 20.49 -1.89
N ILE A 199 -22.71 19.52 -2.66
CA ILE A 199 -23.21 19.27 -4.03
C ILE A 199 -24.69 18.86 -3.98
N ARG A 200 -25.07 18.02 -3.02
CA ARG A 200 -26.46 17.57 -2.85
C ARG A 200 -27.37 18.75 -2.50
N GLU A 201 -26.95 19.61 -1.59
CA GLU A 201 -27.70 20.82 -1.21
C GLU A 201 -27.83 21.79 -2.40
N PHE A 202 -26.75 22.04 -3.13
CA PHE A 202 -26.75 22.93 -4.29
C PHE A 202 -27.65 22.46 -5.44
N THR A 203 -27.85 21.14 -5.56
CA THR A 203 -28.63 20.51 -6.65
C THR A 203 -30.03 20.10 -6.22
N ASP A 204 -30.46 20.46 -5.00
CA ASP A 204 -31.73 20.01 -4.40
C ASP A 204 -31.90 18.48 -4.44
N GLY A 205 -30.81 17.73 -4.33
CA GLY A 205 -30.79 16.26 -4.42
C GLY A 205 -31.02 15.70 -5.83
N ASN A 206 -30.97 16.52 -6.89
CA ASN A 206 -31.14 16.04 -8.25
C ASN A 206 -29.91 15.24 -8.72
N LEU A 207 -30.08 13.93 -8.76
CA LEU A 207 -29.04 12.97 -9.17
C LEU A 207 -28.35 13.31 -10.50
N SER A 208 -29.12 13.73 -11.52
CA SER A 208 -28.54 14.05 -12.83
C SER A 208 -27.59 15.24 -12.74
N GLN A 209 -27.94 16.26 -11.95
CA GLN A 209 -27.10 17.44 -11.75
C GLN A 209 -25.91 17.12 -10.85
N MET A 210 -26.08 16.28 -9.83
CA MET A 210 -24.97 15.83 -8.98
C MET A 210 -23.86 15.13 -9.79
N MET A 211 -24.25 14.33 -10.78
CA MET A 211 -23.29 13.62 -11.64
C MET A 211 -22.42 14.58 -12.49
N ASP A 212 -22.89 15.79 -12.80
CA ASP A 212 -22.12 16.80 -13.53
C ASP A 212 -20.93 17.35 -12.71
N PHE A 213 -20.93 17.11 -11.39
CA PHE A 213 -19.83 17.46 -10.49
C PHE A 213 -18.84 16.30 -10.30
N ILE A 214 -19.12 15.08 -10.76
CA ILE A 214 -18.27 13.91 -10.48
C ILE A 214 -17.59 13.43 -11.76
N ARG A 215 -16.26 13.39 -11.74
CA ARG A 215 -15.44 12.85 -12.84
C ARG A 215 -14.51 11.75 -12.36
N ILE A 216 -14.63 10.57 -12.95
CA ILE A 216 -13.78 9.41 -12.66
C ILE A 216 -12.47 9.51 -13.45
N VAL A 217 -11.35 9.39 -12.74
CA VAL A 217 -9.99 9.49 -13.30
C VAL A 217 -9.12 8.32 -12.83
N PRO A 218 -8.13 7.87 -13.62
CA PRO A 218 -7.20 6.86 -13.15
C PRO A 218 -6.29 7.40 -12.04
N VAL A 219 -5.95 6.55 -11.07
CA VAL A 219 -4.96 6.90 -10.04
C VAL A 219 -3.57 6.98 -10.70
N PRO A 220 -2.78 8.04 -10.45
CA PRO A 220 -1.44 8.16 -11.02
C PRO A 220 -0.52 7.04 -10.50
N LEU A 221 0.19 6.35 -11.39
CA LEU A 221 1.24 5.42 -11.00
C LEU A 221 2.58 6.17 -10.99
N SER A 222 2.94 6.75 -9.84
CA SER A 222 4.18 7.51 -9.68
C SER A 222 4.97 7.06 -8.47
N GLU A 223 6.16 6.50 -8.73
CA GLU A 223 7.12 6.11 -7.69
C GLU A 223 7.73 7.34 -6.99
N THR A 224 8.04 8.39 -7.74
CA THR A 224 8.66 9.61 -7.19
C THR A 224 7.71 10.40 -6.30
N LEU A 225 6.41 10.37 -6.59
CA LEU A 225 5.38 10.97 -5.74
C LEU A 225 4.93 10.01 -4.62
N GLY A 226 5.38 8.76 -4.62
CA GLY A 226 4.94 7.74 -3.66
C GLY A 226 3.44 7.44 -3.74
N THR A 227 2.85 7.50 -4.93
CA THR A 227 1.43 7.20 -5.15
C THR A 227 1.23 5.69 -5.31
N LEU A 228 0.26 5.12 -4.60
CA LEU A 228 -0.04 3.68 -4.48
C LEU A 228 1.05 2.81 -3.87
N THR A 229 2.33 3.18 -3.97
CA THR A 229 3.40 2.56 -3.19
C THR A 229 4.29 3.65 -2.61
N GLY A 230 4.35 3.75 -1.28
CA GLY A 230 5.04 4.83 -0.58
C GLY A 230 6.01 4.29 0.46
N LYS A 231 7.23 4.83 0.50
CA LYS A 231 8.23 4.53 1.53
C LYS A 231 8.29 5.68 2.54
N TYR A 232 8.13 5.35 3.80
CA TYR A 232 8.42 6.22 4.94
C TYR A 232 9.69 5.71 5.62
N SER A 233 10.75 6.50 5.60
CA SER A 233 12.00 6.14 6.27
C SER A 233 12.02 6.75 7.67
N ALA A 234 12.45 5.99 8.67
CA ALA A 234 12.65 6.51 10.01
C ALA A 234 13.60 7.73 9.97
N LYS A 235 13.15 8.85 10.54
CA LYS A 235 13.96 10.06 10.74
C LYS A 235 14.51 10.10 12.16
N ASP A 236 15.45 11.01 12.40
CA ASP A 236 15.90 11.29 13.77
C ASP A 236 14.71 11.71 14.64
N LYS A 237 14.67 11.23 15.90
CA LYS A 237 13.55 11.46 16.82
C LYS A 237 13.19 12.94 17.01
N ILE A 238 14.17 13.84 16.84
CA ILE A 238 14.00 15.30 16.91
C ILE A 238 13.19 15.83 15.71
N THR A 239 13.37 15.25 14.53
CA THR A 239 12.82 15.75 13.25
C THR A 239 11.61 14.98 12.75
N SER A 240 11.38 13.76 13.26
CA SER A 240 10.17 13.00 12.94
C SER A 240 8.92 13.71 13.46
N SER A 241 7.87 13.78 12.64
CA SER A 241 6.57 14.35 13.00
C SER A 241 5.41 13.49 12.49
N ALA A 242 4.30 13.46 13.23
CA ALA A 242 3.05 12.83 12.78
C ALA A 242 2.54 13.47 11.48
N VAL A 243 2.86 14.74 11.24
CA VAL A 243 2.54 15.47 10.01
C VAL A 243 3.08 14.78 8.76
N ASP A 244 4.29 14.20 8.83
CA ASP A 244 4.88 13.51 7.67
C ASP A 244 4.08 12.25 7.28
N LEU A 245 3.28 11.69 8.20
CA LEU A 245 2.43 10.53 7.95
C LEU A 245 1.01 10.91 7.58
N LEU A 246 0.40 11.82 8.35
CA LEU A 246 -1.03 12.14 8.27
C LEU A 246 -1.33 13.32 7.34
N GLY A 247 -0.37 14.25 7.20
CA GLY A 247 -0.59 15.56 6.60
C GLY A 247 -0.77 16.65 7.66
N GLU A 248 -1.11 17.85 7.21
CA GLU A 248 -1.28 19.02 8.07
C GLU A 248 -2.32 19.99 7.51
N GLU A 249 -2.70 20.96 8.32
CA GLU A 249 -3.52 22.08 7.87
C GLU A 249 -2.76 22.95 6.87
N SER A 250 -3.41 23.30 5.76
CA SER A 250 -2.81 24.12 4.71
C SER A 250 -3.36 25.53 4.74
N ILE A 251 -2.49 26.48 5.10
CA ILE A 251 -2.80 27.93 5.06
C ILE A 251 -3.27 28.34 3.66
N GLN A 252 -2.68 27.77 2.61
CA GLN A 252 -3.07 28.07 1.23
C GLN A 252 -4.51 27.66 0.94
N ARG A 253 -5.00 26.55 1.51
CA ARG A 253 -6.39 26.11 1.32
C ARG A 253 -7.36 26.97 2.13
N LEU A 254 -6.98 27.37 3.35
CA LEU A 254 -7.77 28.28 4.18
C LEU A 254 -8.04 29.64 3.52
N LEU A 255 -7.14 30.12 2.65
CA LEU A 255 -7.35 31.36 1.89
C LEU A 255 -8.45 31.25 0.82
N HIS A 256 -8.85 30.04 0.45
CA HIS A 256 -9.83 29.80 -0.61
C HIS A 256 -11.16 29.25 -0.11
N ILE A 257 -11.16 28.57 1.03
CA ILE A 257 -12.37 27.98 1.60
C ILE A 257 -13.04 29.01 2.52
N THR A 258 -14.34 29.18 2.40
CA THR A 258 -15.10 30.13 3.23
C THR A 258 -15.51 29.57 4.58
N ASP A 259 -15.78 28.25 4.68
CA ASP A 259 -16.11 27.58 5.94
C ASP A 259 -14.85 27.01 6.63
N PRO A 260 -14.49 27.50 7.82
CA PRO A 260 -13.38 26.95 8.61
C PRO A 260 -13.55 25.49 9.01
N ASN A 261 -14.77 24.96 9.04
CA ASN A 261 -15.04 23.56 9.39
C ASN A 261 -14.87 22.60 8.21
N ASN A 262 -14.63 23.10 7.00
CA ASN A 262 -14.45 22.25 5.83
C ASN A 262 -13.19 21.37 6.00
N PRO A 263 -13.31 20.03 6.01
CA PRO A 263 -12.18 19.12 6.22
C PRO A 263 -11.09 19.23 5.14
N TYR A 264 -11.41 19.82 3.98
CA TYR A 264 -10.44 20.07 2.91
C TYR A 264 -9.34 21.07 3.32
N ARG A 265 -9.48 21.81 4.43
CA ARG A 265 -8.39 22.61 5.01
C ARG A 265 -7.13 21.80 5.31
N PHE A 266 -7.29 20.51 5.63
CA PHE A 266 -6.16 19.59 5.82
C PHE A 266 -5.67 19.04 4.49
N ASP A 267 -4.37 19.25 4.22
CA ASP A 267 -3.66 18.66 3.09
C ASP A 267 -3.06 17.30 3.46
N LEU A 268 -3.88 16.26 3.31
CA LEU A 268 -3.46 14.89 3.60
C LEU A 268 -2.39 14.39 2.62
N ARG A 269 -2.31 14.95 1.41
CA ARG A 269 -1.37 14.48 0.36
C ARG A 269 0.09 14.74 0.74
N ARG A 270 0.36 15.67 1.66
CA ARG A 270 1.69 15.84 2.26
C ARG A 270 2.08 14.63 3.10
N GLY A 271 1.12 14.00 3.76
CA GLY A 271 1.28 12.77 4.52
C GLY A 271 1.55 11.55 3.63
N ALA A 272 2.41 10.64 4.11
CA ALA A 272 2.75 9.41 3.39
C ALA A 272 1.55 8.44 3.23
N LEU A 273 0.66 8.37 4.23
CA LEU A 273 -0.43 7.40 4.24
C LEU A 273 -1.51 7.71 3.19
N ALA A 274 -1.91 8.98 3.05
CA ALA A 274 -2.98 9.36 2.14
C ALA A 274 -2.66 9.10 0.66
N ARG A 275 -1.37 9.07 0.30
CA ARG A 275 -0.92 8.78 -1.07
C ARG A 275 -1.07 7.32 -1.47
N VAL A 276 -1.23 6.43 -0.49
CA VAL A 276 -1.36 4.98 -0.68
C VAL A 276 -2.68 4.43 -0.14
N ALA A 277 -3.54 5.28 0.42
CA ALA A 277 -4.79 4.91 1.06
C ALA A 277 -5.88 4.35 0.12
N GLY A 278 -5.70 4.41 -1.21
CA GLY A 278 -6.68 3.96 -2.21
C GLY A 278 -6.35 2.60 -2.82
N GLY A 279 -5.98 1.61 -2.01
CA GLY A 279 -5.60 0.27 -2.45
C GLY A 279 -4.09 0.10 -2.64
N GLY A 280 -3.27 0.82 -1.87
CA GLY A 280 -1.82 0.86 -2.01
C GLY A 280 -1.02 0.03 -1.00
N ILE A 281 0.30 0.22 -1.00
CA ILE A 281 1.26 -0.35 -0.05
C ILE A 281 2.00 0.80 0.65
N HIS A 282 1.86 0.88 1.97
CA HIS A 282 2.65 1.73 2.84
C HIS A 282 3.84 0.95 3.40
N PHE A 283 5.06 1.34 3.05
CA PHE A 283 6.29 0.76 3.57
C PHE A 283 6.90 1.66 4.63
N CYS A 284 6.97 1.21 5.89
CA CYS A 284 7.70 1.87 6.98
C CYS A 284 9.06 1.21 7.22
N ASP A 285 10.15 1.91 6.92
CA ASP A 285 11.52 1.42 7.15
C ASP A 285 11.95 1.74 8.59
N GLU A 286 12.35 0.71 9.34
CA GLU A 286 12.73 0.81 10.76
C GLU A 286 11.61 1.33 11.68
N ILE A 287 10.43 0.70 11.64
CA ILE A 287 9.23 1.17 12.38
C ILE A 287 9.48 1.42 13.87
N PHE A 288 10.25 0.55 14.53
CA PHE A 288 10.52 0.61 15.98
C PHE A 288 11.62 1.60 16.38
N LYS A 289 12.28 2.25 15.42
CA LYS A 289 13.24 3.33 15.68
C LYS A 289 12.55 4.68 15.89
N ASN A 290 11.32 4.80 15.41
CA ASN A 290 10.53 6.01 15.50
C ASN A 290 10.27 6.42 16.96
N LYS A 291 9.89 7.68 17.15
CA LYS A 291 9.47 8.20 18.45
C LYS A 291 8.09 7.67 18.85
N LYS A 292 7.83 7.65 20.16
CA LYS A 292 6.64 7.02 20.78
C LYS A 292 5.32 7.55 20.21
N ASP A 293 5.18 8.86 20.07
CA ASP A 293 3.98 9.49 19.47
C ASP A 293 3.72 9.03 18.03
N LEU A 294 4.76 8.81 17.22
CA LEU A 294 4.60 8.28 15.86
C LEU A 294 4.17 6.81 15.86
N VAL A 295 4.69 6.03 16.81
CA VAL A 295 4.30 4.63 17.02
C VAL A 295 2.82 4.55 17.41
N GLN A 296 2.33 5.46 18.26
CA GLN A 296 0.91 5.57 18.61
C GLN A 296 0.04 5.94 17.41
N VAL A 297 0.51 6.83 16.53
CA VAL A 297 -0.18 7.11 15.26
C VAL A 297 -0.30 5.86 14.41
N TYR A 298 0.78 5.09 14.25
CA TYR A 298 0.72 3.82 13.52
C TYR A 298 -0.24 2.82 14.15
N LEU A 299 -0.24 2.70 15.48
CA LEU A 299 -1.18 1.85 16.20
C LEU A 299 -2.64 2.21 15.86
N GLY A 300 -2.99 3.49 15.95
CA GLY A 300 -4.33 3.98 15.62
C GLY A 300 -4.71 3.71 14.16
N VAL A 301 -3.78 3.94 13.23
CA VAL A 301 -3.99 3.71 11.79
C VAL A 301 -4.15 2.22 11.46
N ILE A 302 -3.37 1.33 12.09
CA ILE A 302 -3.46 -0.12 11.89
C ILE A 302 -4.80 -0.66 12.42
N GLN A 303 -5.21 -0.21 13.62
CA GLN A 303 -6.43 -0.67 14.27
C GLN A 303 -7.70 -0.11 13.62
N ASN A 304 -7.79 1.21 13.50
CA ASN A 304 -9.02 1.87 13.08
C ASN A 304 -9.14 1.96 11.56
N ARG A 305 -8.04 1.71 10.82
CA ARG A 305 -8.00 1.79 9.36
C ARG A 305 -8.46 3.15 8.83
N ASN A 306 -8.18 4.22 9.59
CA ASN A 306 -8.51 5.60 9.25
C ASN A 306 -7.31 6.51 9.54
N ILE A 307 -7.17 7.57 8.74
CA ILE A 307 -6.42 8.78 9.13
C ILE A 307 -7.39 9.65 9.94
N GLU A 308 -6.95 10.12 11.11
CA GLU A 308 -7.76 10.96 11.99
C GLU A 308 -7.02 12.25 12.34
N ILE A 309 -7.63 13.40 12.06
CA ILE A 309 -7.09 14.72 12.37
C ILE A 309 -8.25 15.62 12.84
N ASP A 310 -8.13 16.16 14.05
CA ASP A 310 -9.10 17.12 14.62
C ASP A 310 -10.56 16.63 14.60
N GLY A 311 -10.77 15.32 14.86
CA GLY A 311 -12.07 14.65 14.83
C GLY A 311 -12.56 14.21 13.44
N PHE A 312 -11.94 14.70 12.37
CA PHE A 312 -12.23 14.24 11.01
C PHE A 312 -11.56 12.90 10.72
N LYS A 313 -12.29 12.03 10.00
CA LYS A 313 -11.85 10.67 9.69
C LYS A 313 -11.80 10.45 8.18
N TRP A 314 -10.73 9.81 7.73
CA TRP A 314 -10.57 9.37 6.35
C TRP A 314 -10.24 7.88 6.32
N PRO A 315 -11.19 7.02 5.94
CA PRO A 315 -10.94 5.59 5.80
C PRO A 315 -9.84 5.29 4.79
N ILE A 316 -9.01 4.30 5.11
CA ILE A 316 -7.86 3.90 4.31
C ILE A 316 -7.92 2.43 3.91
N ASP A 317 -7.47 2.19 2.68
CA ASP A 317 -7.27 0.89 2.07
C ASP A 317 -5.80 0.72 1.71
N THR A 318 -4.99 0.22 2.63
CA THR A 318 -3.57 0.00 2.35
C THR A 318 -3.06 -1.23 3.07
N LEU A 319 -2.14 -1.94 2.41
CA LEU A 319 -1.25 -2.87 3.09
C LEU A 319 -0.21 -2.04 3.85
N ILE A 320 -0.01 -2.32 5.14
CA ILE A 320 1.09 -1.73 5.92
C ILE A 320 2.15 -2.81 6.10
N ILE A 321 3.31 -2.58 5.52
CA ILE A 321 4.48 -3.43 5.66
C ILE A 321 5.62 -2.64 6.28
N ALA A 322 6.35 -3.24 7.20
CA ALA A 322 7.43 -2.58 7.91
C ALA A 322 8.66 -3.48 8.02
N THR A 323 9.80 -2.84 8.26
CA THR A 323 11.07 -3.51 8.57
C THR A 323 11.57 -3.05 9.93
N SER A 324 12.35 -3.90 10.60
CA SER A 324 13.15 -3.50 11.75
C SER A 324 14.40 -4.36 11.90
N ASN A 325 15.39 -3.82 12.61
CA ASN A 325 16.54 -4.59 13.08
C ASN A 325 16.20 -5.32 14.39
N ASN A 326 16.88 -6.44 14.65
CA ASN A 326 16.77 -7.21 15.89
C ASN A 326 17.11 -6.37 17.12
N SER A 327 18.19 -5.57 17.08
CA SER A 327 18.62 -4.75 18.21
C SER A 327 17.56 -3.70 18.59
N GLU A 328 17.01 -3.01 17.60
CA GLU A 328 15.95 -2.01 17.82
C GLU A 328 14.67 -2.67 18.30
N PHE A 329 14.30 -3.82 17.71
CA PHE A 329 13.11 -4.56 18.16
C PHE A 329 13.24 -5.06 19.60
N ASN A 330 14.39 -5.63 19.98
CA ASN A 330 14.62 -6.11 21.34
C ASN A 330 14.64 -4.97 22.37
N ARG A 331 15.26 -3.84 22.00
CA ARG A 331 15.23 -2.62 22.82
C ARG A 331 13.81 -2.12 22.99
N PHE A 332 13.04 -2.07 21.91
CA PHE A 332 11.63 -1.67 21.93
C PHE A 332 10.78 -2.57 22.84
N LEU A 333 10.96 -3.89 22.75
CA LEU A 333 10.27 -4.85 23.62
C LEU A 333 10.62 -4.68 25.11
N ALA A 334 11.86 -4.28 25.42
CA ALA A 334 12.27 -4.02 26.79
C ALA A 334 11.56 -2.81 27.42
N GLU A 335 11.10 -1.85 26.59
CA GLU A 335 10.45 -0.62 27.06
C GLU A 335 9.01 -0.83 27.59
N LYS A 336 8.40 -2.03 27.43
CA LYS A 336 7.07 -2.51 27.92
C LYS A 336 5.82 -1.66 27.67
N GLU A 337 5.91 -0.33 27.69
CA GLU A 337 4.83 0.63 27.45
C GLU A 337 4.27 0.53 26.02
N GLU A 338 5.05 -0.02 25.07
CA GLU A 338 4.69 -0.07 23.65
C GLU A 338 4.31 -1.47 23.16
N ALA A 339 4.00 -2.39 24.08
CA ALA A 339 3.47 -3.71 23.72
C ALA A 339 2.26 -3.70 22.75
N PRO A 340 1.31 -2.74 22.84
CA PRO A 340 0.10 -2.78 21.99
C PRO A 340 0.35 -2.74 20.49
N ILE A 341 1.41 -2.08 20.01
CA ILE A 341 1.72 -2.09 18.57
C ILE A 341 2.26 -3.45 18.12
N VAL A 342 3.02 -4.14 18.98
CA VAL A 342 3.56 -5.47 18.66
C VAL A 342 2.43 -6.47 18.50
N ASP A 343 1.38 -6.39 19.33
CA ASP A 343 0.19 -7.23 19.23
C ASP A 343 -0.60 -7.00 17.94
N ARG A 344 -0.45 -5.83 17.32
CA ARG A 344 -1.02 -5.47 16.01
C ARG A 344 -0.05 -5.69 14.85
N CYS A 345 1.05 -6.41 15.08
CA CYS A 345 2.03 -6.73 14.08
C CYS A 345 2.18 -8.25 13.89
N ARG A 346 2.07 -8.71 12.64
CA ARG A 346 2.54 -10.04 12.25
C ARG A 346 4.05 -9.99 12.07
N ILE A 347 4.79 -10.38 13.11
CA ILE A 347 6.25 -10.45 13.08
C ILE A 347 6.72 -11.64 12.23
N CYS A 348 7.56 -11.36 11.25
CA CYS A 348 8.23 -12.35 10.41
C CYS A 348 9.75 -12.16 10.55
N TYR A 349 10.40 -13.13 11.19
CA TYR A 349 11.85 -13.12 11.35
C TYR A 349 12.53 -13.52 10.04
N VAL A 350 13.52 -12.73 9.63
CA VAL A 350 14.28 -12.93 8.39
C VAL A 350 15.72 -13.28 8.73
N ALA A 351 16.10 -14.51 8.46
CA ALA A 351 17.46 -14.99 8.69
C ALA A 351 18.41 -14.57 7.56
N HIS A 352 19.71 -14.61 7.84
CA HIS A 352 20.68 -14.52 6.76
C HIS A 352 20.66 -15.78 5.90
N ASN A 353 20.88 -15.61 4.60
CA ASN A 353 21.13 -16.74 3.72
C ASN A 353 22.46 -17.44 4.11
N THR A 354 22.36 -18.72 4.45
CA THR A 354 23.46 -19.62 4.82
C THR A 354 23.71 -20.71 3.77
N ASP A 355 23.00 -20.69 2.64
CA ASP A 355 23.28 -21.57 1.50
C ASP A 355 24.25 -20.87 0.53
N TYR A 356 25.47 -21.39 0.40
CA TYR A 356 26.49 -20.80 -0.47
C TYR A 356 26.11 -20.82 -1.95
N LYS A 357 25.23 -21.75 -2.38
CA LYS A 357 24.76 -21.82 -3.77
C LYS A 357 23.79 -20.68 -4.05
N LEU A 358 22.83 -20.44 -3.17
CA LEU A 358 21.94 -19.28 -3.26
C LEU A 358 22.72 -17.97 -3.07
N GLN A 359 23.71 -17.95 -2.17
CA GLN A 359 24.57 -16.79 -1.98
C GLN A 359 25.39 -16.46 -3.23
N LYS A 360 25.75 -17.44 -4.07
CA LYS A 360 26.41 -17.22 -5.38
C LYS A 360 25.61 -16.30 -6.31
N GLU A 361 24.29 -16.42 -6.30
CA GLU A 361 23.41 -15.53 -7.08
C GLU A 361 23.43 -14.10 -6.49
N LEU A 362 23.28 -13.98 -5.17
CA LEU A 362 23.34 -12.69 -4.48
C LEU A 362 24.68 -11.98 -4.68
N THR A 363 25.79 -12.71 -4.55
CA THR A 363 27.13 -12.19 -4.79
C THR A 363 27.33 -11.81 -6.27
N SER A 364 26.69 -12.51 -7.20
CA SER A 364 26.69 -12.11 -8.61
C SER A 364 26.05 -10.74 -8.83
N TYR A 365 25.01 -10.37 -8.07
CA TYR A 365 24.42 -9.03 -8.12
C TYR A 365 25.38 -7.95 -7.65
N ALA A 366 26.20 -8.24 -6.63
CA ALA A 366 27.18 -7.31 -6.08
C ALA A 366 28.40 -7.13 -6.99
N ILE A 367 28.91 -8.24 -7.56
CA ILE A 367 30.02 -8.22 -8.52
C ILE A 367 29.61 -7.48 -9.79
N GLY A 368 28.37 -7.70 -10.26
CA GLY A 368 27.85 -7.13 -11.50
C GLY A 368 28.27 -7.91 -12.74
N SER A 369 27.63 -7.63 -13.87
CA SER A 369 27.85 -8.31 -15.14
C SER A 369 28.80 -7.58 -16.11
N GLU A 370 29.21 -6.36 -15.76
CA GLU A 370 30.08 -5.54 -16.61
C GLU A 370 31.55 -5.87 -16.37
N ALA A 371 32.31 -5.93 -17.47
CA ALA A 371 33.75 -6.10 -17.40
C ALA A 371 34.36 -4.93 -16.61
N LYS A 372 35.01 -5.26 -15.49
CA LYS A 372 35.70 -4.26 -14.67
C LYS A 372 36.89 -3.73 -15.47
N THR A 373 37.05 -2.41 -15.48
CA THR A 373 38.16 -1.75 -16.15
C THR A 373 38.90 -0.83 -15.19
N THR A 374 40.18 -0.59 -15.45
CA THR A 374 40.97 0.44 -14.77
C THR A 374 40.47 1.83 -15.17
N LEU A 375 40.95 2.89 -14.48
CA LEU A 375 40.69 4.27 -14.88
C LEU A 375 41.16 4.58 -16.31
N THR A 376 42.15 3.82 -16.82
CA THR A 376 42.67 3.90 -18.20
C THR A 376 41.91 3.01 -19.19
N LYS A 377 40.78 2.41 -18.79
CA LYS A 377 39.93 1.49 -19.58
C LYS A 377 40.58 0.15 -19.93
N GLU A 378 41.60 -0.26 -19.20
CA GLU A 378 42.19 -1.60 -19.37
C GLU A 378 41.33 -2.63 -18.67
N LYS A 379 41.11 -3.79 -19.32
CA LYS A 379 40.28 -4.86 -18.75
C LYS A 379 40.98 -5.49 -17.54
N LEU A 380 40.29 -5.49 -16.41
CA LEU A 380 40.75 -6.21 -15.22
C LEU A 380 40.39 -7.69 -15.35
N HIS A 381 41.33 -8.55 -14.98
CA HIS A 381 41.08 -9.99 -14.88
C HIS A 381 40.10 -10.25 -13.73
N GLN A 382 39.10 -11.09 -14.00
CA GLN A 382 38.17 -11.58 -13.01
C GLN A 382 38.37 -13.09 -12.85
N ASP A 383 38.83 -13.51 -11.67
CA ASP A 383 39.05 -14.91 -11.37
C ASP A 383 37.72 -15.69 -11.50
N PRO A 384 37.69 -16.83 -12.22
CA PRO A 384 36.46 -17.60 -12.44
C PRO A 384 35.84 -18.16 -11.15
N ASN A 385 36.64 -18.36 -10.10
CA ASN A 385 36.21 -18.83 -8.78
C ASN A 385 35.89 -17.70 -7.81
N LEU A 386 36.12 -16.43 -8.17
CA LEU A 386 35.91 -15.28 -7.29
C LEU A 386 34.53 -15.30 -6.63
N ASN A 387 33.47 -15.49 -7.43
CA ASN A 387 32.10 -15.51 -6.90
C ASN A 387 31.89 -16.69 -5.94
N TYR A 388 32.35 -17.88 -6.31
CA TYR A 388 32.23 -19.05 -5.46
C TYR A 388 32.96 -18.86 -4.12
N ALA A 389 34.22 -18.45 -4.16
CA ALA A 389 35.04 -18.24 -2.98
C ALA A 389 34.46 -17.15 -2.07
N ALA A 390 34.03 -16.02 -2.64
CA ALA A 390 33.39 -14.94 -1.88
C ALA A 390 32.08 -15.38 -1.22
N SER A 391 31.23 -16.13 -1.94
CA SER A 391 29.97 -16.63 -1.39
C SER A 391 30.17 -17.62 -0.25
N VAL A 392 31.14 -18.53 -0.37
CA VAL A 392 31.50 -19.45 0.71
C VAL A 392 32.01 -18.68 1.92
N ALA A 393 32.93 -17.72 1.71
CA ALA A 393 33.48 -16.91 2.79
C ALA A 393 32.39 -16.14 3.55
N VAL A 394 31.47 -15.47 2.84
CA VAL A 394 30.35 -14.73 3.44
C VAL A 394 29.42 -15.66 4.22
N VAL A 395 29.08 -16.83 3.69
CA VAL A 395 28.24 -17.80 4.41
C VAL A 395 28.92 -18.25 5.71
N LEU A 396 30.21 -18.57 5.67
CA LEU A 396 30.96 -19.01 6.86
C LEU A 396 30.97 -17.95 7.97
N THR A 397 30.96 -16.65 7.64
CA THR A 397 30.85 -15.59 8.66
C THR A 397 29.49 -15.49 9.35
N ARG A 398 28.45 -16.08 8.75
CA ARG A 398 27.07 -16.05 9.27
C ARG A 398 26.69 -17.31 10.05
N LEU A 399 27.51 -18.35 9.97
CA LEU A 399 27.29 -19.56 10.74
C LEU A 399 27.51 -19.26 12.23
N PRO A 400 26.66 -19.79 13.12
CA PRO A 400 26.87 -19.65 14.55
C PRO A 400 28.23 -20.25 14.91
N ARG A 401 28.92 -19.64 15.88
CA ARG A 401 30.11 -20.26 16.47
C ARG A 401 29.68 -21.60 17.06
N SER A 402 30.36 -22.67 16.67
CA SER A 402 30.11 -23.99 17.26
C SER A 402 30.37 -23.90 18.76
N GLU A 403 29.35 -24.09 19.58
CA GLU A 403 29.48 -24.35 21.02
C GLU A 403 29.93 -25.80 21.24
N LYS A 404 31.14 -26.12 20.75
CA LYS A 404 31.84 -27.36 21.09
C LYS A 404 33.01 -27.06 21.97
#